data_AF-A0A3M0ZHL8-F1
#
_entry.id   AF-A0A3M0ZHL8-F1
#
_cell.length_a   1.000
_cell.length_b   1.000
_cell.length_c   1.000
_cell.angle_alpha   90.00
_cell.angle_beta   90.00
_cell.angle_gamma   90.00
#
_symmetry.space_group_name_H-M   'P 1'
#
loop_
_entity.id
_entity.type
_entity.pdbx_description
1 polymer ?
#
loop_
_entity_poly.entity_id
_entity_poly.type
_entity_poly.pdbx_seq_one_letter_code
_entity_poly.pdbx_strand_id
1 'polypeptide(L)'
;QPGSEGAGPEGQLGSDMSPVFPHTVGKARACESCHASSKALGYGIGEDLGVVQPWNAPKVVDLETAAGAPIPRSARVQIEPIPGLERDWSAVVTRDGRQLQTVGSHFLGSGPLPQAVRERMDRRNVCAACHEVVPGGNLATSLLHHVAAAAGKTPEARGAHMSLVRRIVLTAAITEVAGGFFAALLAGGAALVWLRRRT
;
A
#
# COMPACT_ATOMS: atom_id res chain seq x y z
N GLN A 1 -1.98 -30.97 4.69
CA GLN A 1 -2.97 -32.01 5.06
C GLN A 1 -3.67 -31.57 6.35
N PRO A 2 -4.84 -32.11 6.73
CA PRO A 2 -5.42 -31.88 8.06
C PRO A 2 -4.39 -32.07 9.17
N GLY A 3 -4.25 -31.09 10.07
CA GLY A 3 -3.34 -31.17 11.22
C GLY A 3 -1.85 -31.21 10.90
N SER A 4 -1.43 -30.92 9.65
CA SER A 4 -0.02 -30.84 9.25
C SER A 4 0.36 -29.42 8.85
N GLU A 5 1.66 -29.07 8.93
CA GLU A 5 2.20 -27.82 8.33
C GLU A 5 1.53 -26.53 8.82
N GLY A 6 1.03 -26.48 10.06
CA GLY A 6 0.30 -25.32 10.59
C GLY A 6 -1.16 -25.22 10.12
N ALA A 7 -1.70 -26.28 9.50
CA ALA A 7 -3.10 -26.37 9.12
C ALA A 7 -4.00 -26.86 10.26
N GLY A 8 -5.24 -26.36 10.30
CA GLY A 8 -6.29 -26.87 11.17
C GLY A 8 -6.85 -28.24 10.74
N PRO A 9 -7.94 -28.70 11.37
CA PRO A 9 -8.65 -29.93 11.01
C PRO A 9 -9.12 -29.99 9.56
N GLU A 10 -9.39 -28.83 8.96
CA GLU A 10 -9.81 -28.66 7.57
C GLU A 10 -8.66 -28.80 6.56
N GLY A 11 -7.40 -28.86 7.04
CA GLY A 11 -6.22 -28.76 6.18
C GLY A 11 -6.03 -27.33 5.68
N GLN A 12 -5.02 -27.12 4.82
CA GLN A 12 -4.81 -25.82 4.19
C GLN A 12 -5.17 -25.89 2.71
N LEU A 13 -5.93 -24.90 2.26
CA LEU A 13 -6.21 -24.63 0.86
C LEU A 13 -5.05 -23.83 0.28
N GLY A 14 -4.10 -24.52 -0.34
CA GLY A 14 -2.94 -23.90 -0.99
C GLY A 14 -1.69 -24.75 -0.91
N SER A 15 -0.55 -24.14 -1.26
CA SER A 15 0.76 -24.80 -1.22
C SER A 15 1.50 -24.40 0.06
N ASP A 16 2.22 -25.35 0.67
CA ASP A 16 3.34 -24.98 1.55
C ASP A 16 4.46 -24.43 0.65
N MET A 17 4.78 -23.15 0.83
CA MET A 17 5.85 -22.50 0.08
C MET A 17 7.06 -22.28 0.97
N SER A 18 8.23 -22.67 0.47
CA SER A 18 9.49 -22.35 1.15
C SER A 18 9.63 -20.83 1.27
N PRO A 19 10.03 -20.30 2.45
CA PRO A 19 10.39 -18.90 2.57
C PRO A 19 11.50 -18.61 1.56
N VAL A 20 11.20 -17.73 0.60
CA VAL A 20 12.13 -17.43 -0.48
C VAL A 20 13.38 -16.81 0.11
N PHE A 21 14.55 -17.26 -0.36
CA PHE A 21 15.86 -16.71 -0.04
C PHE A 21 15.78 -15.18 0.06
N PRO A 22 16.16 -14.58 1.21
CA PRO A 22 15.84 -13.19 1.48
C PRO A 22 16.43 -12.30 0.39
N HIS A 23 15.61 -11.41 -0.17
CA HIS A 23 16.00 -10.53 -1.28
C HIS A 23 17.12 -9.52 -0.94
N THR A 24 17.70 -9.60 0.26
CA THR A 24 18.83 -8.82 0.78
C THR A 24 20.19 -9.35 0.36
N VAL A 25 20.24 -10.58 -0.17
CA VAL A 25 21.47 -11.25 -0.64
C VAL A 25 21.77 -11.00 -2.13
N GLY A 26 20.86 -10.33 -2.84
CA GLY A 26 20.96 -10.00 -4.27
C GLY A 26 21.06 -8.50 -4.53
N LYS A 27 20.96 -8.09 -5.80
CA LYS A 27 20.93 -6.66 -6.17
C LYS A 27 19.78 -5.96 -5.46
N ALA A 28 20.08 -4.81 -4.84
CA ALA A 28 19.06 -3.95 -4.25
C ALA A 28 18.01 -3.56 -5.29
N ARG A 29 16.74 -3.71 -4.94
CA ARG A 29 15.60 -3.27 -5.74
C ARG A 29 15.23 -1.83 -5.38
N ALA A 30 14.50 -1.17 -6.27
CA ALA A 30 13.90 0.13 -5.98
C ALA A 30 12.92 0.00 -4.81
N CYS A 31 12.82 1.03 -3.96
CA CYS A 31 12.00 1.03 -2.75
C CYS A 31 10.55 0.64 -3.04
N GLU A 32 10.01 1.09 -4.17
CA GLU A 32 8.65 0.85 -4.63
C GLU A 32 8.36 -0.65 -4.83
N SER A 33 9.37 -1.44 -5.17
CA SER A 33 9.22 -2.90 -5.33
C SER A 33 8.81 -3.60 -4.03
N CYS A 34 9.10 -3.01 -2.87
CA CYS A 34 8.76 -3.57 -1.56
C CYS A 34 7.66 -2.76 -0.87
N HIS A 35 7.73 -1.44 -0.96
CA HIS A 35 6.86 -0.53 -0.22
C HIS A 35 5.55 -0.20 -0.95
N ALA A 36 5.50 -0.41 -2.27
CA ALA A 36 4.33 -0.09 -3.10
C ALA A 36 3.72 -1.33 -3.77
N SER A 37 3.86 -2.52 -3.16
CA SER A 37 3.38 -3.78 -3.73
C SER A 37 2.59 -4.62 -2.72
N SER A 38 1.31 -4.86 -3.02
CA SER A 38 0.42 -5.85 -2.39
C SER A 38 1.07 -7.22 -2.32
N LYS A 39 1.69 -7.64 -3.42
CA LYS A 39 2.38 -8.93 -3.49
C LYS A 39 3.56 -9.00 -2.54
N ALA A 40 4.38 -7.95 -2.43
CA ALA A 40 5.48 -7.91 -1.47
C ALA A 40 4.99 -7.94 -0.01
N LEU A 41 3.80 -7.41 0.25
CA LEU A 41 3.12 -7.46 1.55
C LEU A 41 2.36 -8.79 1.79
N GLY A 42 2.34 -9.69 0.80
CA GLY A 42 1.71 -11.00 0.90
C GLY A 42 0.22 -11.06 0.58
N TYR A 43 -0.38 -9.98 0.07
CA TYR A 43 -1.81 -9.89 -0.23
C TYR A 43 -2.22 -10.46 -1.60
N GLY A 44 -1.23 -10.88 -2.40
CA GLY A 44 -1.46 -11.46 -3.72
C GLY A 44 -1.12 -10.54 -4.89
N ILE A 45 -1.28 -11.06 -6.10
CA ILE A 45 -1.07 -10.42 -7.38
C ILE A 45 -2.43 -9.93 -7.84
N GLY A 46 -2.50 -8.66 -8.20
CA GLY A 46 -3.73 -8.09 -8.74
C GLY A 46 -4.62 -7.39 -7.72
N GLU A 47 -4.33 -7.47 -6.42
CA GLU A 47 -5.00 -6.62 -5.42
C GLU A 47 -4.80 -5.13 -5.75
N ASP A 48 -3.56 -4.71 -6.03
CA ASP A 48 -3.30 -3.31 -6.43
C ASP A 48 -3.81 -2.98 -7.84
N LEU A 49 -4.08 -3.99 -8.67
CA LEU A 49 -4.57 -3.81 -10.04
C LEU A 49 -6.11 -3.85 -10.11
N GLY A 50 -6.80 -4.17 -9.00
CA GLY A 50 -8.24 -4.45 -9.01
C GLY A 50 -8.61 -5.70 -9.81
N VAL A 51 -7.63 -6.53 -10.17
CA VAL A 51 -7.80 -7.75 -10.97
C VAL A 51 -7.52 -8.94 -10.05
N VAL A 52 -8.38 -9.15 -9.06
CA VAL A 52 -8.36 -10.40 -8.29
C VAL A 52 -8.95 -11.47 -9.21
N GLN A 53 -8.11 -12.37 -9.71
CA GLN A 53 -8.58 -13.47 -10.55
C GLN A 53 -9.11 -14.60 -9.66
N PRO A 54 -10.42 -14.87 -9.67
CA PRO A 54 -10.96 -16.01 -8.92
C PRO A 54 -10.49 -17.31 -9.55
N TRP A 55 -9.86 -18.20 -8.78
CA TRP A 55 -9.37 -19.49 -9.28
C TRP A 55 -10.42 -20.59 -9.25
N ASN A 56 -11.59 -20.32 -8.66
CA ASN A 56 -12.77 -21.16 -8.69
C ASN A 56 -13.64 -20.96 -9.95
N ALA A 57 -13.15 -20.21 -10.94
CA ALA A 57 -13.82 -19.97 -12.22
C ALA A 57 -12.91 -20.40 -13.39
N PRO A 58 -13.48 -20.95 -14.48
CA PRO A 58 -12.70 -21.34 -15.65
C PRO A 58 -12.01 -20.12 -16.25
N LYS A 59 -10.76 -20.28 -16.68
CA LYS A 59 -10.02 -19.24 -17.41
C LYS A 59 -9.91 -19.57 -18.88
N VAL A 60 -10.32 -18.60 -19.68
CA VAL A 60 -10.10 -18.54 -21.12
C VAL A 60 -9.32 -17.25 -21.37
N VAL A 61 -8.23 -17.35 -22.11
CA VAL A 61 -7.33 -16.29 -22.55
C VAL A 61 -7.43 -16.30 -24.06
N ASP A 62 -8.30 -15.44 -24.57
CA ASP A 62 -8.59 -15.28 -25.99
C ASP A 62 -9.09 -13.84 -26.25
N LEU A 63 -9.39 -13.51 -27.51
CA LEU A 63 -10.05 -12.26 -27.85
C LEU A 63 -11.47 -12.25 -27.27
N GLU A 64 -11.82 -11.19 -26.55
CA GLU A 64 -13.13 -11.02 -25.92
C GLU A 64 -13.88 -9.82 -26.50
N THR A 65 -15.21 -9.90 -26.44
CA THR A 65 -16.09 -8.75 -26.65
C THR A 65 -15.94 -7.74 -25.51
N ALA A 66 -16.45 -6.52 -25.68
CA ALA A 66 -16.48 -5.53 -24.59
C ALA A 66 -17.25 -6.00 -23.33
N ALA A 67 -18.09 -7.04 -23.46
CA ALA A 67 -18.82 -7.65 -22.35
C ALA A 67 -18.09 -8.85 -21.72
N GLY A 68 -16.87 -9.17 -22.15
CA GLY A 68 -16.06 -10.27 -21.60
C GLY A 68 -16.39 -11.67 -22.17
N ALA A 69 -17.22 -11.76 -23.21
CA ALA A 69 -17.49 -13.04 -23.87
C ALA A 69 -16.41 -13.37 -24.92
N PRO A 70 -15.86 -14.61 -24.96
CA PRO A 70 -14.89 -15.03 -25.98
C PRO A 70 -15.45 -14.90 -27.41
N ILE A 71 -14.65 -14.35 -28.32
CA ILE A 71 -15.01 -14.17 -29.74
C ILE A 71 -14.82 -15.48 -30.53
N PRO A 72 -13.72 -16.24 -30.38
CA PRO A 72 -13.54 -17.45 -31.17
C PRO A 72 -14.47 -18.59 -30.75
N ARG A 73 -15.13 -19.21 -31.73
CA ARG A 73 -15.93 -20.43 -31.51
C ARG A 73 -15.09 -21.64 -31.07
N SER A 74 -13.79 -21.58 -31.32
CA SER A 74 -12.81 -22.58 -30.90
C SER A 74 -12.24 -22.32 -29.51
N ALA A 75 -12.70 -21.30 -28.78
CA ALA A 75 -12.24 -21.05 -27.43
C ALA A 75 -12.42 -22.29 -26.54
N ARG A 76 -11.41 -22.57 -25.71
CA ARG A 76 -11.39 -23.68 -24.76
C ARG A 76 -10.94 -23.14 -23.41
N VAL A 77 -11.45 -23.73 -22.34
CA VAL A 77 -10.92 -23.51 -21.00
C VAL A 77 -9.45 -23.95 -20.99
N GLN A 78 -8.56 -23.03 -20.63
CA GLN A 78 -7.12 -23.33 -20.47
C GLN A 78 -6.76 -23.63 -19.02
N ILE A 79 -7.51 -23.08 -18.06
CA ILE A 79 -7.36 -23.37 -16.64
C ILE A 79 -8.73 -23.72 -16.11
N GLU A 80 -8.90 -24.99 -15.73
CA GLU A 80 -10.12 -25.46 -15.08
C GLU A 80 -10.28 -24.82 -13.70
N PRO A 81 -11.53 -24.58 -13.26
CA PRO A 81 -11.78 -24.05 -11.93
C PRO A 81 -11.29 -25.03 -10.86
N ILE A 82 -10.72 -24.50 -9.80
CA ILE A 82 -10.34 -25.26 -8.60
C ILE A 82 -11.42 -25.02 -7.55
N PRO A 83 -12.30 -26.00 -7.26
CA PRO A 83 -13.34 -25.85 -6.25
C PRO A 83 -12.74 -25.48 -4.89
N GLY A 84 -13.32 -24.47 -4.24
CA GLY A 84 -12.88 -23.98 -2.93
C GLY A 84 -11.70 -22.99 -2.95
N LEU A 85 -11.06 -22.74 -4.11
CA LEU A 85 -10.00 -21.72 -4.24
C LEU A 85 -10.60 -20.35 -4.61
N GLU A 86 -11.37 -19.79 -3.68
CA GLU A 86 -12.15 -18.55 -3.86
C GLU A 86 -11.30 -17.27 -3.86
N ARG A 87 -10.01 -17.40 -3.56
CA ARG A 87 -9.08 -16.29 -3.35
C ARG A 87 -7.87 -16.42 -4.25
N ASP A 88 -7.17 -15.31 -4.46
CA ASP A 88 -5.93 -15.34 -5.22
C ASP A 88 -4.93 -16.31 -4.58
N TRP A 89 -4.52 -17.34 -5.33
CA TRP A 89 -3.53 -18.33 -4.93
C TRP A 89 -2.15 -17.72 -4.68
N SER A 90 -1.89 -16.48 -5.10
CA SER A 90 -0.64 -15.82 -4.76
C SER A 90 -0.70 -15.05 -3.42
N ALA A 91 -1.86 -14.98 -2.76
CA ALA A 91 -2.03 -14.34 -1.45
C ALA A 91 -1.70 -15.30 -0.30
N VAL A 92 -0.78 -14.90 0.57
CA VAL A 92 -0.32 -15.71 1.72
C VAL A 92 -0.91 -15.24 3.05
N VAL A 93 -1.39 -13.99 3.12
CA VAL A 93 -1.96 -13.38 4.32
C VAL A 93 -3.03 -12.36 3.94
N THR A 94 -4.03 -12.18 4.78
CA THR A 94 -5.02 -11.11 4.65
C THR A 94 -4.52 -9.79 5.26
N ARG A 95 -5.22 -8.67 5.01
CA ARG A 95 -4.87 -7.36 5.57
C ARG A 95 -4.94 -7.30 7.10
N ASP A 96 -5.86 -8.04 7.69
CA ASP A 96 -6.03 -8.24 9.14
C ASP A 96 -5.03 -9.25 9.75
N GLY A 97 -4.18 -9.86 8.92
CA GLY A 97 -3.09 -10.71 9.38
C GLY A 97 -3.44 -12.19 9.54
N ARG A 98 -4.60 -12.63 9.07
CA ARG A 98 -4.93 -14.04 8.98
C ARG A 98 -4.12 -14.69 7.86
N GLN A 99 -3.35 -15.71 8.22
CA GLN A 99 -2.58 -16.48 7.26
C GLN A 99 -3.50 -17.32 6.36
N LEU A 100 -3.16 -17.39 5.08
CA LEU A 100 -3.94 -18.07 4.03
C LEU A 100 -3.22 -19.30 3.50
N GLN A 101 -1.90 -19.29 3.50
CA GLN A 101 -1.05 -20.37 3.03
C GLN A 101 0.14 -20.52 3.97
N THR A 102 0.64 -21.73 4.14
CA THR A 102 1.89 -21.97 4.88
C THR A 102 3.08 -21.43 4.09
N VAL A 103 3.88 -20.62 4.79
CA VAL A 103 5.16 -20.14 4.30
C VAL A 103 6.24 -20.83 5.13
N GLY A 104 6.61 -22.05 4.73
CA GLY A 104 7.60 -22.88 5.38
C GLY A 104 7.12 -23.45 6.69
N SER A 105 6.80 -24.73 6.70
CA SER A 105 6.43 -25.46 7.93
C SER A 105 7.63 -25.89 8.80
N HIS A 106 8.87 -25.71 8.31
CA HIS A 106 10.04 -26.41 8.86
C HIS A 106 10.86 -25.61 9.87
N PHE A 107 10.72 -24.28 9.93
CA PHE A 107 11.45 -23.44 10.88
C PHE A 107 10.51 -22.53 11.64
N LEU A 108 10.78 -22.32 12.93
CA LEU A 108 9.95 -21.49 13.83
C LEU A 108 9.79 -20.03 13.34
N GLY A 109 10.79 -19.51 12.62
CA GLY A 109 10.77 -18.16 12.04
C GLY A 109 10.21 -18.09 10.62
N SER A 110 9.83 -19.24 10.03
CA SER A 110 9.18 -19.27 8.72
C SER A 110 7.74 -18.81 8.86
N GLY A 111 7.33 -17.91 7.98
CA GLY A 111 5.99 -17.37 7.98
C GLY A 111 5.86 -16.14 7.11
N PRO A 112 4.63 -15.65 6.88
CA PRO A 112 4.42 -14.34 6.30
C PRO A 112 4.98 -13.25 7.23
N LEU A 113 5.26 -12.07 6.66
CA LEU A 113 5.69 -10.92 7.45
C LEU A 113 4.65 -10.61 8.54
N PRO A 114 5.07 -10.42 9.81
CA PRO A 114 4.17 -10.01 10.88
C PRO A 114 3.42 -8.72 10.54
N GLN A 115 2.18 -8.58 11.02
CA GLN A 115 1.31 -7.42 10.76
C GLN A 115 2.04 -6.09 10.97
N ALA A 116 2.67 -5.91 12.13
CA ALA A 116 3.38 -4.67 12.47
C ALA A 116 4.54 -4.35 11.49
N VAL A 117 5.18 -5.36 10.90
CA VAL A 117 6.22 -5.15 9.88
C VAL A 117 5.58 -4.71 8.56
N ARG A 118 4.48 -5.35 8.16
CA ARG A 118 3.73 -4.97 6.94
C ARG A 118 3.21 -3.54 7.03
N GLU A 119 2.65 -3.14 8.16
CA GLU A 119 2.18 -1.76 8.40
C GLU A 119 3.29 -0.72 8.31
N ARG A 120 4.49 -1.04 8.82
CA ARG A 120 5.64 -0.15 8.68
C ARG A 120 6.19 -0.11 7.26
N MET A 121 6.03 -1.20 6.50
CA MET A 121 6.51 -1.30 5.12
C MET A 121 5.52 -0.71 4.12
N ASP A 122 4.22 -0.76 4.37
CA ASP A 122 3.21 -0.31 3.41
C ASP A 122 3.30 1.21 3.20
N ARG A 123 3.54 1.60 1.95
CA ARG A 123 3.55 2.97 1.44
C ARG A 123 2.68 3.09 0.19
N ARG A 124 1.74 2.17 -0.01
CA ARG A 124 0.76 2.26 -1.11
C ARG A 124 -0.22 3.40 -0.84
N ASN A 125 -0.97 3.79 -1.88
CA ASN A 125 -2.06 4.76 -1.80
C ASN A 125 -1.69 6.16 -1.28
N VAL A 126 -0.42 6.59 -1.39
CA VAL A 126 0.01 7.94 -1.00
C VAL A 126 -0.76 9.03 -1.75
N CYS A 127 -1.08 8.82 -3.02
CA CYS A 127 -1.90 9.75 -3.79
C CYS A 127 -3.28 9.96 -3.16
N ALA A 128 -3.92 8.87 -2.71
CA ALA A 128 -5.25 8.92 -2.09
C ALA A 128 -5.22 9.69 -0.76
N ALA A 129 -4.15 9.57 0.03
CA ALA A 129 -4.01 10.31 1.28
C ALA A 129 -4.08 11.84 1.09
N CYS A 130 -3.52 12.36 -0.01
CA CYS A 130 -3.65 13.78 -0.35
C CYS A 130 -5.03 14.11 -0.95
N HIS A 131 -5.56 13.24 -1.82
CA HIS A 131 -6.85 13.46 -2.48
C HIS A 131 -8.06 13.24 -1.57
N GLU A 132 -7.88 12.66 -0.38
CA GLU A 132 -8.88 12.64 0.67
C GLU A 132 -9.16 14.04 1.22
N VAL A 133 -8.14 14.90 1.27
CA VAL A 133 -8.22 16.25 1.86
C VAL A 133 -8.20 17.38 0.81
N VAL A 134 -7.86 17.08 -0.44
CA VAL A 134 -7.89 17.99 -1.59
C VAL A 134 -8.83 17.41 -2.65
N PRO A 135 -9.81 18.19 -3.15
CA PRO A 135 -9.90 19.64 -3.04
C PRO A 135 -10.68 20.15 -1.82
N GLY A 136 -11.51 19.34 -1.16
CA GLY A 136 -12.57 19.84 -0.27
C GLY A 136 -12.39 19.63 1.23
N GLY A 137 -11.24 19.17 1.71
CA GLY A 137 -11.10 18.72 3.11
C GLY A 137 -11.39 19.80 4.16
N ASN A 138 -10.85 21.01 4.01
CA ASN A 138 -11.13 22.15 4.90
C ASN A 138 -11.10 23.48 4.13
N LEU A 139 -11.41 24.58 4.82
CA LEU A 139 -11.44 25.91 4.20
C LEU A 139 -10.12 26.28 3.52
N ALA A 140 -8.98 25.96 4.13
CA ALA A 140 -7.67 26.29 3.58
C ALA A 140 -7.37 25.47 2.32
N THR A 141 -7.60 24.16 2.35
CA THR A 141 -7.35 23.29 1.17
C THR A 141 -8.31 23.62 0.02
N SER A 142 -9.57 23.91 0.33
CA SER A 142 -10.57 24.34 -0.65
C SER A 142 -10.24 25.69 -1.28
N LEU A 143 -9.82 26.68 -0.48
CA LEU A 143 -9.42 27.98 -1.00
C LEU A 143 -8.19 27.87 -1.90
N LEU A 144 -7.17 27.11 -1.47
CA LEU A 144 -5.95 26.89 -2.26
C LEU A 144 -6.25 26.20 -3.59
N HIS A 145 -7.11 25.18 -3.59
CA HIS A 145 -7.52 24.52 -4.82
C HIS A 145 -8.28 25.47 -5.75
N HIS A 146 -9.21 26.28 -5.21
CA HIS A 146 -9.96 27.24 -6.02
C HIS A 146 -9.05 28.30 -6.65
N VAL A 147 -8.12 28.88 -5.89
CA VAL A 147 -7.14 29.85 -6.41
C VAL A 147 -6.25 29.23 -7.47
N ALA A 148 -5.79 27.99 -7.26
CA ALA A 148 -4.99 27.27 -8.25
C ALA A 148 -5.78 27.05 -9.55
N ALA A 149 -7.05 26.66 -9.46
CA ALA A 149 -7.93 26.47 -10.62
C ALA A 149 -8.19 27.80 -11.35
N ALA A 150 -8.57 28.86 -10.62
CA ALA A 150 -8.82 30.18 -11.19
C ALA A 150 -7.57 30.78 -11.88
N ALA A 151 -6.38 30.47 -11.36
CA ALA A 151 -5.11 30.90 -11.95
C ALA A 151 -4.58 29.97 -13.06
N GLY A 152 -5.26 28.87 -13.39
CA GLY A 152 -4.78 27.87 -14.36
C GLY A 152 -3.48 27.18 -13.92
N LYS A 153 -3.27 27.03 -12.61
CA LYS A 153 -2.06 26.46 -11.99
C LYS A 153 -2.30 25.11 -11.31
N THR A 154 -3.41 24.44 -11.61
CA THR A 154 -3.64 23.06 -11.20
C THR A 154 -2.59 22.14 -11.81
N PRO A 155 -1.86 21.34 -11.02
CA PRO A 155 -0.90 20.40 -11.58
C PRO A 155 -1.62 19.32 -12.39
N GLU A 156 -1.25 19.14 -13.65
CA GLU A 156 -1.81 18.08 -14.50
C GLU A 156 -0.76 17.01 -14.83
N ALA A 157 0.49 17.43 -15.06
CA ALA A 157 1.59 16.53 -15.37
C ALA A 157 2.24 15.95 -14.10
N ARG A 158 2.80 14.73 -14.23
CA ARG A 158 3.56 14.05 -13.15
C ARG A 158 4.65 14.94 -12.55
N GLY A 159 5.41 15.66 -13.38
CA GLY A 159 6.49 16.53 -12.90
C GLY A 159 6.00 17.67 -12.02
N ALA A 160 4.86 18.27 -12.39
CA ALA A 160 4.23 19.34 -11.61
C ALA A 160 3.69 18.80 -10.28
N HIS A 161 3.04 17.63 -10.29
CA HIS A 161 2.59 16.94 -9.08
C HIS A 161 3.75 16.63 -8.13
N MET A 162 4.82 16.01 -8.62
CA MET A 162 5.97 15.66 -7.78
C MET A 162 6.71 16.91 -7.25
N SER A 163 6.76 18.00 -8.04
CA SER A 163 7.30 19.28 -7.57
C SER A 163 6.45 19.86 -6.44
N LEU A 164 5.13 19.80 -6.54
CA LEU A 164 4.21 20.24 -5.49
C LEU A 164 4.40 19.43 -4.21
N VAL A 165 4.40 18.10 -4.30
CA VAL A 165 4.64 17.20 -3.14
C VAL A 165 5.96 17.53 -2.46
N ARG A 166 7.05 17.69 -3.23
CA ARG A 166 8.35 18.07 -2.69
C ARG A 166 8.30 19.42 -1.95
N ARG A 167 7.60 20.41 -2.51
CA ARG A 167 7.43 21.73 -1.86
C ARG A 167 6.66 21.62 -0.56
N ILE A 168 5.55 20.88 -0.54
CA ILE A 168 4.74 20.66 0.67
C ILE A 168 5.59 20.07 1.80
N VAL A 169 6.38 19.02 1.51
CA VAL A 169 7.27 18.38 2.49
C VAL A 169 8.30 19.38 3.03
N LEU A 170 8.95 20.14 2.15
CA LEU A 170 9.95 21.14 2.57
C LEU A 170 9.33 22.26 3.39
N THR A 171 8.16 22.76 2.99
CA THR A 171 7.46 23.81 3.75
C THR A 171 7.02 23.31 5.12
N ALA A 172 6.48 22.09 5.23
CA ALA A 172 6.07 21.52 6.50
C ALA A 172 7.26 21.37 7.45
N ALA A 173 8.37 20.78 6.97
CA ALA A 173 9.59 20.61 7.76
C ALA A 173 10.16 21.95 8.27
N ILE A 174 10.19 22.98 7.41
CA ILE A 174 10.64 24.31 7.80
C ILE A 174 9.70 24.92 8.84
N THR A 175 8.38 24.81 8.65
CA THR A 175 7.38 25.36 9.57
C THR A 175 7.44 24.71 10.95
N GLU A 176 7.63 23.39 11.02
CA GLU A 176 7.77 22.66 12.28
C GLU A 176 9.01 23.11 13.07
N VAL A 177 10.16 23.20 12.41
CA VAL A 177 11.42 23.62 13.06
C VAL A 177 11.42 25.09 13.43
N ALA A 178 11.08 25.97 12.49
CA ALA A 178 11.08 27.42 12.70
C ALA A 178 9.99 27.83 13.70
N GLY A 179 8.81 27.22 13.64
CA GLY A 179 7.71 27.48 14.57
C GLY A 179 8.08 27.13 16.00
N GLY A 180 8.68 25.95 16.23
CA GLY A 180 9.17 25.55 17.54
C GLY A 180 10.24 26.49 18.10
N PHE A 181 11.20 26.90 17.26
CA PHE A 181 12.24 27.86 17.64
C PHE A 181 11.65 29.23 18.00
N PHE A 182 10.72 29.75 17.19
CA PHE A 182 10.11 31.04 17.42
C PHE A 182 9.25 31.04 18.69
N ALA A 183 8.50 29.97 18.94
CA ALA A 183 7.73 29.79 20.17
C ALA A 183 8.64 29.78 21.42
N ALA A 184 9.79 29.09 21.34
CA ALA A 184 10.78 29.07 22.42
C ALA A 184 11.38 30.46 22.69
N LEU A 185 11.70 31.22 21.64
CA LEU A 185 12.17 32.61 21.78
C LEU A 185 11.12 33.52 22.41
N LEU A 186 9.87 33.41 22.00
CA LEU A 186 8.77 34.20 22.58
C LEU A 186 8.54 33.85 24.06
N ALA A 187 8.55 32.57 24.41
CA ALA A 187 8.40 32.12 25.78
C ALA A 187 9.57 32.56 26.67
N GLY A 188 10.81 32.40 26.18
CA GLY A 188 12.01 32.86 26.88
C GLY A 188 12.05 34.38 27.06
N GLY A 189 11.67 35.13 26.01
CA GLY A 189 11.53 36.57 26.07
C GLY A 189 10.46 37.03 27.06
N ALA A 190 9.29 36.39 27.05
CA ALA A 190 8.21 36.67 28.00
C ALA A 190 8.64 36.35 29.45
N ALA A 191 9.34 35.24 29.68
CA ALA A 191 9.88 34.87 30.99
C ALA A 191 10.92 35.89 31.49
N LEU A 192 11.82 36.34 30.62
CA LEU A 192 12.80 37.38 30.93
C LEU A 192 12.14 38.72 31.28
N VAL A 193 11.13 39.14 30.53
CA VAL A 193 10.35 40.36 30.82
C VAL A 193 9.62 40.23 32.16
N TRP A 194 9.04 39.07 32.44
CA TRP A 194 8.35 38.80 33.70
C TRP A 194 9.30 38.81 34.90
N LEU A 195 10.48 38.18 34.78
CA LEU A 195 11.52 38.20 35.81
C LEU A 195 12.01 39.62 36.10
N ARG A 196 12.26 40.42 35.05
CA ARG A 196 12.69 41.83 35.19
C ARG A 196 11.64 42.74 35.82
N ARG A 197 10.35 42.38 35.77
CA ARG A 197 9.28 43.14 36.43
C ARG A 197 9.09 42.76 37.90
N ARG A 198 9.72 41.68 38.37
CA ARG A 198 9.66 41.20 39.76
C ARG A 198 10.87 41.57 40.61
N THR A 199 12.00 41.86 39.98
CA THR A 199 13.20 42.47 40.59
C THR A 199 13.08 43.98 40.59
#